data_AF-A0A5M6J2M7-F1
#
_entry.id   AF-A0A5M6J2M7-F1
#
_cell.length_a   1.000
_cell.length_b   1.000
_cell.length_c   1.000
_cell.angle_alpha   90.00
_cell.angle_beta   90.00
_cell.angle_gamma   90.00
#
_symmetry.space_group_name_H-M   'P 1'
#
loop_
_entity.id
_entity.type
_entity.pdbx_description
1 polymer ?
#
loop_
_entity_poly.entity_id
_entity_poly.type
_entity_poly.pdbx_seq_one_letter_code
_entity_poly.pdbx_strand_id
1 'polypeptide(L)'
;MMPFSAARLVLLLGPALLLAACASQFAQNRQDLASRLQVQLAPDIAAGRVALQPLPDGTRVTLVEPSFYENGGGTLSESGRNILTSVIQALLDPALMRIDVTAAPPTPGGLAEARAQAVLQVFKDASLGPSLQPAPAQPVLPPGGIGATPPGVAIDLGVVRG
;
A
#
# COMPACT_ATOMS: atom_id res chain seq x y z
N MET A 1 -45.69 -21.98 34.81
CA MET A 1 -44.23 -21.72 34.77
C MET A 1 -43.71 -22.18 33.42
N MET A 2 -43.46 -21.26 32.49
CA MET A 2 -42.96 -21.59 31.14
C MET A 2 -41.63 -20.86 30.89
N PRO A 3 -40.48 -21.55 30.99
CA PRO A 3 -39.18 -21.01 30.62
C PRO A 3 -38.86 -21.40 29.17
N PHE A 4 -39.28 -20.61 28.17
CA PHE A 4 -38.96 -20.90 26.76
C PHE A 4 -38.36 -19.73 25.96
N SER A 5 -38.08 -18.57 26.58
CA SER A 5 -37.58 -17.38 25.84
C SER A 5 -36.06 -17.19 25.82
N ALA A 6 -35.27 -17.95 26.60
CA ALA A 6 -33.82 -17.73 26.67
C ALA A 6 -33.03 -18.38 25.49
N ALA A 7 -33.53 -19.48 24.93
CA ALA A 7 -32.78 -20.24 23.92
C ALA A 7 -32.72 -19.58 22.53
N ARG A 8 -33.68 -18.71 22.19
CA ARG A 8 -33.71 -18.02 20.88
C ARG A 8 -32.71 -16.86 20.78
N LEU A 9 -32.28 -16.30 21.90
CA LEU A 9 -31.39 -15.14 21.91
C LEU A 9 -29.93 -15.52 21.60
N VAL A 10 -29.52 -16.73 21.98
CA VAL A 10 -28.16 -17.26 21.71
C VAL A 10 -27.95 -17.58 20.22
N LEU A 11 -29.00 -18.02 19.52
CA LEU A 11 -28.94 -18.38 18.10
C LEU A 11 -28.79 -17.18 17.15
N LEU A 12 -29.16 -15.97 17.58
CA LEU A 12 -29.00 -14.74 16.80
C LEU A 12 -27.69 -13.99 17.08
N LEU A 13 -27.08 -14.19 18.26
CA LEU A 13 -25.82 -13.53 18.63
C LEU A 13 -24.57 -14.25 18.12
N GLY A 14 -24.63 -15.57 17.91
CA GLY A 14 -23.51 -16.36 17.38
C GLY A 14 -22.94 -15.86 16.04
N PRO A 15 -23.79 -15.61 15.01
CA PRO A 15 -23.31 -15.13 13.71
C PRO A 15 -22.72 -13.71 13.75
N ALA A 16 -23.28 -12.83 14.60
CA ALA A 16 -22.83 -11.45 14.73
C ALA A 16 -21.43 -11.36 15.36
N LEU A 17 -21.11 -12.24 16.31
CA LEU A 17 -19.79 -12.30 16.94
C LEU A 17 -18.69 -12.80 16.00
N LEU A 18 -19.01 -13.74 15.10
CA LEU A 18 -18.05 -14.23 14.09
C LEU A 18 -17.71 -13.14 13.05
N LEU A 19 -18.69 -12.33 12.64
CA LEU A 19 -18.46 -11.19 11.75
C LEU A 19 -17.61 -10.10 12.41
N ALA A 20 -17.77 -9.87 13.72
CA ALA A 20 -16.97 -8.90 14.46
C ALA A 20 -15.50 -9.32 14.58
N ALA A 21 -15.20 -10.61 14.71
CA ALA A 21 -13.84 -11.13 14.80
C ALA A 21 -13.05 -10.99 13.48
N CYS A 22 -13.69 -11.19 12.33
CA CYS A 22 -13.03 -10.97 11.04
C CYS A 22 -12.75 -9.47 10.77
N ALA A 23 -13.62 -8.58 11.25
CA ALA A 23 -13.44 -7.13 11.07
C ALA A 23 -12.28 -6.58 11.92
N SER A 24 -12.08 -7.10 13.13
CA SER A 24 -10.99 -6.66 14.01
C SER A 24 -9.62 -7.09 13.50
N GLN A 25 -9.49 -8.34 13.01
CA GLN A 25 -8.23 -8.84 12.47
C GLN A 25 -7.76 -8.03 11.24
N PHE A 26 -8.70 -7.63 10.37
CA PHE A 26 -8.38 -6.78 9.22
C PHE A 26 -7.94 -5.36 9.63
N ALA A 27 -8.57 -4.78 10.66
CA ALA A 27 -8.16 -3.47 11.18
C ALA A 27 -6.76 -3.54 11.80
N GLN A 28 -6.48 -4.60 12.56
CA GLN A 28 -5.18 -4.81 13.20
C GLN A 28 -4.06 -4.99 12.18
N ASN A 29 -4.24 -5.84 11.16
CA ASN A 29 -3.24 -6.04 10.11
C ASN A 29 -2.89 -4.74 9.36
N ARG A 30 -3.88 -3.88 9.08
CA ARG A 30 -3.64 -2.57 8.45
C ARG A 30 -2.83 -1.64 9.35
N GLN A 31 -3.14 -1.63 10.64
CA GLN A 31 -2.45 -0.78 11.60
C GLN A 31 -1.00 -1.26 11.82
N ASP A 32 -0.78 -2.58 11.83
CA ASP A 32 0.54 -3.18 11.91
C ASP A 32 1.38 -2.89 10.65
N LEU A 33 0.77 -2.97 9.46
CA LEU A 33 1.43 -2.53 8.21
C LEU A 33 1.84 -1.06 8.29
N ALA A 34 0.91 -0.16 8.61
CA ALA A 34 1.19 1.27 8.67
C ALA A 34 2.29 1.58 9.70
N SER A 35 2.25 0.93 10.87
CA SER A 35 3.27 1.09 11.91
C SER A 35 4.65 0.62 11.42
N ARG A 36 4.73 -0.55 10.77
CA ARG A 36 5.99 -1.06 10.21
C ARG A 36 6.55 -0.17 9.12
N LEU A 37 5.72 0.28 8.18
CA LEU A 37 6.14 1.24 7.16
C LEU A 37 6.66 2.53 7.79
N GLN A 38 5.96 3.06 8.79
CA GLN A 38 6.38 4.26 9.50
C GLN A 38 7.74 4.08 10.17
N VAL A 39 8.01 2.91 10.78
CA VAL A 39 9.29 2.61 11.43
C VAL A 39 10.41 2.40 10.42
N GLN A 40 10.18 1.56 9.40
CA GLN A 40 11.19 1.22 8.39
C GLN A 40 11.55 2.40 7.49
N LEU A 41 10.59 3.30 7.24
CA LEU A 41 10.78 4.47 6.36
C LEU A 41 10.95 5.77 7.15
N ALA A 42 11.02 5.71 8.49
CA ALA A 42 11.25 6.89 9.34
C ALA A 42 12.38 7.82 8.85
N PRO A 43 13.60 7.32 8.52
CA PRO A 43 14.66 8.18 8.04
C PRO A 43 14.33 8.85 6.70
N ASP A 44 13.64 8.14 5.80
CA ASP A 44 13.29 8.65 4.47
C ASP A 44 12.10 9.63 4.52
N ILE A 45 11.18 9.44 5.45
CA ILE A 45 10.10 10.38 5.76
C ILE A 45 10.69 11.67 6.34
N ALA A 46 11.61 11.55 7.31
CA ALA A 46 12.29 12.71 7.88
C ALA A 46 13.11 13.48 6.85
N ALA A 47 13.67 12.78 5.86
CA ALA A 47 14.40 13.37 4.73
C ALA A 47 13.48 13.91 3.61
N GLY A 48 12.15 13.77 3.72
CA GLY A 48 11.19 14.19 2.69
C GLY A 48 11.26 13.38 1.39
N ARG A 49 11.90 12.20 1.41
CA ARG A 49 12.02 11.31 0.24
C ARG A 49 10.80 10.41 0.07
N VAL A 50 10.06 10.19 1.15
CA VAL A 50 8.88 9.33 1.19
C VAL A 50 7.75 10.04 1.92
N ALA A 51 6.54 9.92 1.39
CA ALA A 51 5.31 10.29 2.09
C ALA A 51 4.42 9.06 2.24
N LEU A 52 3.85 8.90 3.44
CA LEU A 52 2.85 7.86 3.72
C LEU A 52 1.46 8.49 3.76
N GLN A 53 0.52 7.90 3.06
CA GLN A 53 -0.89 8.27 3.09
C GLN A 53 -1.74 7.05 3.48
N PRO A 54 -2.46 7.08 4.61
CA PRO A 54 -3.37 6.00 4.97
C PRO A 54 -4.54 5.92 3.97
N LEU A 55 -4.89 4.71 3.55
CA LEU A 55 -6.02 4.42 2.67
C LEU A 55 -7.08 3.57 3.41
N PRO A 56 -8.35 3.56 2.96
CA PRO A 56 -9.39 2.72 3.55
C PRO A 56 -9.04 1.22 3.55
N ASP A 57 -8.26 0.76 2.60
CA ASP A 57 -7.88 -0.63 2.38
C ASP A 57 -6.38 -0.90 2.64
N GLY A 58 -5.61 0.11 3.05
CA GLY A 58 -4.19 -0.06 3.34
C GLY A 58 -3.41 1.25 3.46
N THR A 59 -2.27 1.36 2.78
CA THR A 59 -1.37 2.52 2.85
C THR A 59 -0.74 2.80 1.48
N ARG A 60 -0.79 4.05 1.05
CA ARG A 60 -0.05 4.55 -0.11
C ARG A 60 1.30 5.06 0.32
N VAL A 61 2.35 4.56 -0.32
CA VAL A 61 3.72 5.02 -0.19
C VAL A 61 4.05 5.83 -1.43
N THR A 62 4.23 7.14 -1.27
CA THR A 62 4.65 8.03 -2.36
C THR A 62 6.14 8.29 -2.24
N LEU A 63 6.86 7.91 -3.29
CA LEU A 63 8.30 8.12 -3.43
C LEU A 63 8.51 9.45 -4.15
N VAL A 64 9.14 10.41 -3.49
CA VAL A 64 9.26 11.79 -3.95
C VAL A 64 10.51 11.95 -4.83
N GLU A 65 10.33 12.47 -6.05
CA GLU A 65 11.43 12.83 -6.95
C GLU A 65 12.29 13.99 -6.41
N PRO A 66 13.56 14.13 -6.84
CA PRO A 66 14.30 13.33 -7.83
C PRO A 66 15.16 12.22 -7.24
N SER A 67 15.14 12.02 -5.92
CA SER A 67 16.09 11.14 -5.22
C SER A 67 15.99 9.66 -5.60
N PHE A 68 14.87 9.26 -6.20
CA PHE A 68 14.51 7.86 -6.44
C PHE A 68 14.98 7.31 -7.80
N TYR A 69 15.13 8.18 -8.81
CA TYR A 69 15.52 7.81 -10.17
C TYR A 69 16.83 8.47 -10.59
N GLU A 70 17.68 7.75 -11.30
CA GLU A 70 18.94 8.30 -11.83
C GLU A 70 18.64 9.36 -12.88
N ASN A 71 19.11 10.60 -12.66
CA ASN A 71 19.00 11.72 -13.60
C ASN A 71 17.57 11.98 -14.12
N GLY A 72 16.54 11.67 -13.32
CA GLY A 72 15.14 11.79 -13.72
C GLY A 72 14.69 10.77 -14.78
N GLY A 73 15.47 9.72 -15.04
CA GLY A 73 15.13 8.64 -15.96
C GLY A 73 14.14 7.62 -15.40
N GLY A 74 14.10 6.44 -16.03
CA GLY A 74 13.32 5.28 -15.58
C GLY A 74 14.08 4.31 -14.67
N THR A 75 15.39 4.53 -14.48
CA THR A 75 16.27 3.64 -13.72
C THR A 75 16.32 4.05 -12.25
N LEU A 76 16.19 3.08 -11.35
CA LEU A 76 16.27 3.32 -9.91
C LEU A 76 17.69 3.73 -9.50
N SER A 77 17.78 4.79 -8.69
CA SER A 77 19.03 5.15 -8.01
C SER A 77 19.35 4.14 -6.91
N GLU A 78 20.58 4.17 -6.38
CA GLU A 78 20.94 3.37 -5.19
C GLU A 78 20.05 3.70 -3.98
N SER A 79 19.78 5.00 -3.75
CA SER A 79 18.85 5.42 -2.71
C SER A 79 17.44 4.86 -2.95
N GLY A 80 16.98 4.85 -4.20
CA GLY A 80 15.68 4.28 -4.56
C GLY A 80 15.60 2.79 -4.30
N ARG A 81 16.65 2.04 -4.65
CA ARG A 81 16.77 0.60 -4.32
C ARG A 81 16.74 0.34 -2.81
N ASN A 82 17.43 1.16 -2.02
CA ASN A 82 17.44 1.03 -0.57
C ASN A 82 16.06 1.30 0.04
N ILE A 83 15.36 2.34 -0.41
CA ILE A 83 13.99 2.63 0.03
C ILE A 83 13.04 1.47 -0.31
N LEU A 84 13.10 0.94 -1.54
CA LEU A 84 12.30 -0.23 -1.91
C LEU A 84 12.62 -1.45 -1.07
N THR A 85 13.89 -1.65 -0.71
CA THR A 85 14.29 -2.73 0.19
C THR A 85 13.62 -2.58 1.56
N SER A 86 13.59 -1.37 2.12
CA SER A 86 12.87 -1.07 3.37
C SER A 86 11.35 -1.30 3.25
N VAL A 87 10.76 -0.91 2.12
CA VAL A 87 9.34 -1.21 1.81
C VAL A 87 9.11 -2.72 1.79
N ILE A 88 9.94 -3.47 1.06
CA ILE A 88 9.85 -4.94 0.99
C ILE A 88 9.98 -5.56 2.37
N GLN A 89 10.94 -5.11 3.18
CA GLN A 89 11.11 -5.60 4.56
C GLN A 89 9.87 -5.35 5.43
N ALA A 90 9.21 -4.20 5.25
CA ALA A 90 7.94 -3.92 5.94
C ALA A 90 6.80 -4.85 5.46
N LEU A 91 6.91 -5.43 4.27
CA LEU A 91 5.93 -6.32 3.65
C LEU A 91 6.17 -7.81 3.89
N LEU A 92 7.28 -8.23 4.52
CA LEU A 92 7.63 -9.64 4.73
C LEU A 92 6.73 -10.41 5.74
N ASP A 93 5.57 -9.87 6.11
CA ASP A 93 4.57 -10.53 6.95
C ASP A 93 3.39 -11.03 6.07
N PRO A 94 2.99 -12.32 6.14
CA PRO A 94 2.27 -13.01 5.07
C PRO A 94 0.81 -12.58 4.84
N ALA A 95 0.28 -11.60 5.58
CA ALA A 95 -1.11 -11.17 5.48
C ALA A 95 -1.35 -10.07 4.43
N LEU A 96 -0.35 -9.68 3.63
CA LEU A 96 -0.39 -8.51 2.75
C LEU A 96 -0.33 -8.94 1.28
N MET A 97 -1.47 -8.92 0.59
CA MET A 97 -1.65 -9.63 -0.68
C MET A 97 -1.82 -8.73 -1.90
N ARG A 98 -1.84 -7.40 -1.76
CA ARG A 98 -2.02 -6.53 -2.91
C ARG A 98 -1.06 -5.34 -2.90
N ILE A 99 -0.27 -5.27 -3.96
CA ILE A 99 0.63 -4.15 -4.24
C ILE A 99 0.24 -3.63 -5.62
N ASP A 100 -0.23 -2.39 -5.69
CA ASP A 100 -0.47 -1.70 -6.96
C ASP A 100 0.59 -0.59 -7.10
N VAL A 101 1.27 -0.53 -8.24
CA VAL A 101 2.29 0.49 -8.51
C VAL A 101 1.76 1.44 -9.58
N THR A 102 1.71 2.74 -9.28
CA THR A 102 1.25 3.78 -10.20
C THR A 102 2.23 4.94 -10.24
N ALA A 103 2.49 5.47 -11.44
CA ALA A 103 3.29 6.68 -11.56
C ALA A 103 2.49 7.89 -11.05
N ALA A 104 3.13 8.77 -10.29
CA ALA A 104 2.51 10.01 -9.86
C ALA A 104 2.63 11.06 -10.98
N PRO A 105 1.53 11.78 -11.32
CA PRO A 105 1.59 12.92 -12.23
C PRO A 105 2.39 14.08 -11.60
N PRO A 106 3.02 14.96 -12.41
CA PRO A 106 3.04 15.02 -13.87
C PRO A 106 4.28 14.33 -14.47
N THR A 107 4.37 13.00 -14.42
CA THR A 107 5.43 12.26 -15.14
C THR A 107 5.03 12.06 -16.61
N PRO A 108 5.90 12.33 -17.61
CA PRO A 108 5.62 12.05 -19.02
C PRO A 108 5.26 10.57 -19.26
N GLY A 109 4.27 10.28 -20.10
CA GLY A 109 3.65 8.95 -20.20
C GLY A 109 4.62 7.78 -20.43
N GLY A 110 5.56 7.88 -21.37
CA GLY A 110 6.54 6.81 -21.60
C GLY A 110 7.53 6.60 -20.44
N LEU A 111 7.77 7.65 -19.66
CA LEU A 111 8.68 7.63 -18.52
C LEU A 111 7.98 7.10 -17.27
N ALA A 112 6.70 7.45 -17.09
CA ALA A 112 5.83 6.93 -16.05
C ALA A 112 5.76 5.40 -16.07
N GLU A 113 5.57 4.82 -17.25
CA GLU A 113 5.50 3.36 -17.40
C GLU A 113 6.85 2.69 -17.10
N ALA A 114 7.96 3.21 -17.66
CA ALA A 114 9.29 2.67 -17.39
C ALA A 114 9.65 2.69 -15.89
N ARG A 115 9.28 3.77 -15.19
CA ARG A 115 9.47 3.92 -13.74
C ARG A 115 8.67 2.92 -12.93
N ALA A 116 7.40 2.73 -13.29
CA ALA A 116 6.54 1.74 -12.65
C ALA A 116 7.07 0.32 -12.90
N GLN A 117 7.50 0.01 -14.13
CA GLN A 117 8.11 -1.27 -14.48
C GLN A 117 9.40 -1.55 -13.70
N ALA A 118 10.27 -0.56 -13.51
CA ALA A 118 11.48 -0.71 -12.73
C ALA A 118 11.18 -1.06 -11.26
N VAL A 119 10.18 -0.41 -10.66
CA VAL A 119 9.72 -0.71 -9.30
C VAL A 119 9.10 -2.12 -9.23
N LEU A 120 8.24 -2.47 -10.18
CA LEU A 120 7.64 -3.80 -10.28
C LEU A 120 8.71 -4.90 -10.39
N GLN A 121 9.79 -4.65 -11.13
CA GLN A 121 10.88 -5.60 -11.26
C GLN A 121 11.55 -5.90 -9.92
N VAL A 122 11.80 -4.87 -9.09
CA VAL A 122 12.37 -5.06 -7.74
C VAL A 122 11.47 -5.91 -6.85
N PHE A 123 10.15 -5.70 -6.90
CA PHE A 123 9.20 -6.54 -6.15
C PHE A 123 9.16 -7.99 -6.66
N LYS A 124 9.28 -8.21 -7.98
CA LYS A 124 9.38 -9.56 -8.56
C LYS A 124 10.65 -10.27 -8.11
N ASP A 125 11.78 -9.58 -8.14
CA ASP A 125 13.08 -10.14 -7.72
C ASP A 125 13.07 -10.51 -6.23
N ALA A 126 12.30 -9.78 -5.42
CA ALA A 126 12.05 -10.10 -4.01
C ALA A 126 11.01 -11.21 -3.76
N SER A 127 10.58 -11.94 -4.80
CA SER A 127 9.57 -13.01 -4.73
C SER A 127 8.18 -12.57 -4.26
N LEU A 128 7.85 -11.28 -4.35
CA LEU A 128 6.50 -10.75 -4.07
C LEU A 128 5.57 -10.76 -5.30
N GLY A 129 6.02 -11.37 -6.40
CA GLY A 129 5.30 -11.45 -7.68
C GLY A 129 3.83 -11.91 -7.60
N PRO A 130 3.45 -12.91 -6.78
CA PRO A 130 2.05 -13.34 -6.65
C PRO A 130 1.12 -12.29 -6.01
N SER A 131 1.68 -11.37 -5.23
CA SER A 131 0.95 -10.27 -4.57
C SER A 131 0.87 -9.00 -5.43
N LEU A 132 1.54 -8.99 -6.59
CA LEU A 132 1.46 -7.89 -7.55
C LEU A 132 0.15 -8.02 -8.33
N GLN A 133 -0.78 -7.10 -8.11
CA GLN A 133 -1.92 -6.94 -9.00
C GLN A 133 -1.63 -5.79 -9.96
N PRO A 134 -2.05 -5.89 -11.23
CA PRO A 134 -2.07 -4.73 -12.11
C PRO A 134 -2.94 -3.66 -11.45
N ALA A 135 -2.39 -2.46 -11.28
CA ALA A 135 -3.18 -1.33 -10.81
C ALA A 135 -4.43 -1.21 -11.71
N PRO A 136 -5.64 -1.14 -11.14
CA PRO A 136 -6.82 -0.85 -11.95
C PRO A 136 -6.57 0.46 -12.69
N ALA A 137 -6.99 0.53 -13.95
CA ALA A 137 -6.83 1.74 -14.76
C ALA A 137 -7.38 2.93 -13.96
N GLN A 138 -6.50 3.82 -13.50
CA GLN A 138 -6.94 4.96 -12.72
C GLN A 138 -7.80 5.85 -13.64
N PRO A 139 -9.00 6.27 -13.21
CA PRO A 139 -9.73 7.30 -13.91
C PRO A 139 -8.81 8.51 -14.04
N VAL A 140 -8.63 9.02 -15.26
CA VAL A 140 -7.91 10.27 -15.49
C VAL A 140 -8.69 11.37 -14.77
N LEU A 141 -8.30 11.68 -13.54
CA LEU A 141 -8.92 12.77 -12.78
C LEU A 141 -8.56 14.09 -13.49
N PRO A 142 -9.54 14.98 -13.72
CA PRO A 142 -9.25 16.33 -14.20
C PRO A 142 -8.30 17.01 -13.21
N PRO A 143 -7.42 17.93 -13.66
CA PRO A 143 -6.44 18.59 -12.80
C PRO A 143 -7.15 19.29 -11.62
N GLY A 144 -7.12 18.64 -10.46
CA GLY A 144 -7.74 19.10 -9.22
C GLY A 144 -6.85 20.09 -8.47
N GLY A 145 -7.44 21.19 -8.01
CA GLY A 145 -6.75 22.33 -7.39
C GLY A 145 -6.07 22.05 -6.04
N ILE A 146 -5.11 22.93 -5.73
CA ILE A 146 -4.44 23.21 -4.44
C ILE A 146 -4.27 22.00 -3.50
N GLY A 147 -3.44 21.06 -3.94
CA GLY A 147 -3.02 19.88 -3.17
C GLY A 147 -2.13 18.98 -4.01
N ALA A 148 -1.19 19.58 -4.74
CA ALA A 148 -0.40 18.89 -5.76
C ALA A 148 0.35 17.70 -5.14
N THR A 149 0.02 16.48 -5.59
CA THR A 149 0.82 15.30 -5.31
C THR A 149 2.24 15.57 -5.83
N PRO A 150 3.28 15.38 -5.02
CA PRO A 150 4.65 15.53 -5.49
C PRO A 150 4.89 14.62 -6.70
N PRO A 151 5.65 15.07 -7.73
CA PRO A 151 6.09 14.18 -8.79
C PRO A 151 6.83 12.97 -8.20
N GLY A 152 6.60 11.78 -8.73
CA GLY A 152 7.09 10.56 -8.10
C GLY A 152 6.47 9.26 -8.61
N VAL A 153 6.56 8.23 -7.77
CA VAL A 153 5.83 6.97 -7.92
C VAL A 153 5.06 6.69 -6.64
N ALA A 154 3.78 6.35 -6.79
CA ALA A 154 2.91 5.91 -5.72
C ALA A 154 2.81 4.38 -5.74
N ILE A 155 3.02 3.77 -4.59
CA ILE A 155 2.86 2.34 -4.35
C ILE A 155 1.71 2.19 -3.37
N ASP A 156 0.59 1.65 -3.84
CA ASP A 156 -0.57 1.36 -3.02
C ASP A 156 -0.43 -0.06 -2.46
N LEU A 157 -0.35 -0.14 -1.14
CA LEU A 157 -0.22 -1.38 -0.40
C LEU A 157 -1.56 -1.67 0.25
N GLY A 158 -2.26 -2.70 -0.23
CA GLY A 158 -3.58 -3.11 0.21
C GLY A 158 -3.58 -4.45 0.95
N VAL A 159 -4.50 -4.59 1.90
CA VAL A 159 -4.79 -5.87 2.56
C VAL A 159 -5.98 -6.51 1.86
N VAL A 160 -5.83 -7.72 1.34
CA VAL A 160 -6.94 -8.43 0.67
C VAL A 160 -7.73 -9.24 1.71
N ARG A 161 -9.06 -9.23 1.60
CA ARG A 161 -9.91 -10.17 2.33
C ARG A 161 -9.75 -11.55 1.69
N GLY A 162 -9.04 -12.45 2.38
CA GLY A 162 -9.02 -13.88 2.06
C GLY A 162 -10.35 -14.56 2.32
#